data_AF-A0A1V4JL93-F1
#
_entry.id   AF-A0A1V4JL93-F1
#
_cell.length_a   1.000
_cell.length_b   1.000
_cell.length_c   1.000
_cell.angle_alpha   90.00
_cell.angle_beta   90.00
_cell.angle_gamma   90.00
#
_symmetry.space_group_name_H-M   'P 1'
#
loop_
_entity.id
_entity.type
_entity.pdbx_description
1 polymer ?
#
loop_
_entity_poly.entity_id
_entity_poly.type
_entity_poly.pdbx_seq_one_letter_code
_entity_poly.pdbx_strand_id
1 'polypeptide(L)'
;MDVSEKNEEEEQEAKREIKRRLSRKLSLRPTVAELQARRILRFNEYVEVTDSPDYDRRADKPWARLTPADKAAIRKELNEFKSTEMEVHEESRQFTRFHRP
;
A
#
# COMPACT_ATOMS: atom_id res chain seq x y z
N MET A 1 36.38 -10.94 -6.62
CA MET A 1 34.99 -10.68 -7.04
C MET A 1 34.00 -11.46 -6.16
N ASP A 2 34.30 -11.67 -4.87
CA ASP A 2 33.66 -12.74 -4.05
C ASP A 2 32.89 -12.19 -2.81
N VAL A 3 32.98 -10.88 -2.55
CA VAL A 3 32.42 -10.25 -1.34
C VAL A 3 31.00 -9.70 -1.59
N SER A 4 30.67 -9.33 -2.84
CA SER A 4 29.34 -8.85 -3.23
C SER A 4 28.30 -9.98 -3.25
N GLU A 5 28.68 -11.14 -3.78
CA GLU A 5 27.78 -12.29 -3.94
C GLU A 5 27.41 -12.92 -2.59
N LYS A 6 28.35 -12.98 -1.63
CA LYS A 6 28.09 -13.47 -0.27
C LYS A 6 27.07 -12.60 0.49
N ASN A 7 27.16 -11.28 0.33
CA ASN A 7 26.25 -10.35 1.00
C ASN A 7 24.83 -10.42 0.40
N GLU A 8 24.72 -10.63 -0.91
CA GLU A 8 23.44 -10.86 -1.59
C GLU A 8 22.83 -12.22 -1.21
N GLU A 9 23.64 -13.27 -1.12
CA GLU A 9 23.18 -14.61 -0.72
C GLU A 9 22.68 -14.62 0.74
N GLU A 10 23.42 -13.96 1.65
CA GLU A 10 23.00 -13.73 3.04
C GLU A 10 21.69 -12.93 3.13
N GLU A 11 21.52 -11.89 2.31
CA GLU A 11 20.29 -11.10 2.28
C GLU A 11 19.10 -11.91 1.73
N GLN A 12 19.32 -12.75 0.72
CA GLN A 12 18.30 -13.65 0.19
C GLN A 12 17.92 -14.74 1.19
N GLU A 13 18.88 -15.28 1.92
CA GLU A 13 18.62 -16.23 3.01
C GLU A 13 17.82 -15.58 4.14
N ALA A 14 18.19 -14.36 4.56
CA ALA A 14 17.44 -13.59 5.54
C ALA A 14 16.00 -13.32 5.08
N LYS A 15 15.79 -12.95 3.81
CA LYS A 15 14.45 -12.76 3.22
C LYS A 15 13.64 -14.06 3.23
N ARG A 16 14.24 -15.19 2.89
CA ARG A 16 13.59 -16.52 2.93
C ARG A 16 13.21 -16.89 4.36
N GLU A 17 14.07 -16.64 5.33
CA GLU A 17 13.79 -16.90 6.73
C GLU A 17 12.64 -16.02 7.25
N ILE A 18 12.66 -14.72 6.94
CA ILE A 18 11.57 -13.79 7.29
C ILE A 18 10.24 -14.29 6.70
N LYS A 19 10.23 -14.69 5.43
CA LYS A 19 9.03 -15.23 4.76
C LYS A 19 8.53 -16.50 5.45
N ARG A 20 9.42 -17.44 5.77
CA ARG A 20 9.09 -18.68 6.49
C ARG A 20 8.50 -18.38 7.87
N ARG A 21 9.13 -17.48 8.63
CA ARG A 21 8.66 -17.06 9.96
C ARG A 21 7.29 -16.37 9.87
N LEU A 22 7.09 -15.52 8.87
CA LEU A 22 5.82 -14.85 8.63
C LEU A 22 4.71 -15.86 8.31
N SER A 23 4.93 -16.78 7.36
CA SER A 23 3.93 -17.80 7.02
C SER A 23 3.47 -18.60 8.23
N ARG A 24 4.43 -19.03 9.09
CA ARG A 24 4.11 -19.74 10.34
C ARG A 24 3.32 -18.87 11.32
N LYS A 25 3.66 -17.59 11.46
CA LYS A 25 2.91 -16.66 12.32
C LYS A 25 1.50 -16.40 11.81
N LEU A 26 1.32 -16.32 10.50
CA LEU A 26 0.01 -16.11 9.88
C LEU A 26 -0.89 -17.35 9.99
N SER A 27 -0.32 -18.55 9.85
CA SER A 27 -1.08 -19.80 10.00
C SER A 27 -1.51 -20.07 11.45
N LEU A 28 -0.75 -19.57 12.43
CA LEU A 28 -1.02 -19.71 13.86
C LEU A 28 -1.56 -18.41 14.47
N ARG A 29 -2.18 -17.56 13.66
CA ARG A 29 -2.70 -16.29 14.15
C ARG A 29 -3.87 -16.57 15.11
N PRO A 30 -3.87 -16.02 16.33
CA PRO A 30 -4.93 -16.25 17.28
C PRO A 30 -6.26 -15.71 16.76
N THR A 31 -7.34 -16.39 17.16
CA THR A 31 -8.71 -15.98 16.81
C THR A 31 -9.11 -14.73 17.60
N VAL A 32 -10.18 -14.06 17.16
CA VAL A 32 -10.74 -12.91 17.90
C VAL A 32 -11.15 -13.32 19.31
N ALA A 33 -11.76 -14.49 19.48
CA ALA A 33 -12.16 -15.03 20.78
C ALA A 33 -10.95 -15.25 21.71
N GLU A 34 -9.84 -15.77 21.18
CA GLU A 34 -8.60 -15.95 21.95
C GLU A 34 -7.98 -14.60 22.35
N LEU A 35 -8.01 -13.61 21.46
CA LEU A 35 -7.52 -12.26 21.75
C LEU A 35 -8.37 -11.56 22.83
N GLN A 36 -9.69 -11.79 22.83
CA GLN A 36 -10.61 -11.31 23.87
C GLN A 36 -10.38 -12.03 25.20
N ALA A 37 -10.27 -13.37 25.19
CA ALA A 37 -10.01 -14.18 26.38
C ALA A 37 -8.69 -13.78 27.07
N ARG A 38 -7.67 -13.43 26.27
CA ARG A 38 -6.37 -12.93 26.76
C ARG A 38 -6.38 -11.43 27.12
N ARG A 39 -7.52 -10.75 26.99
CA ARG A 39 -7.68 -9.29 27.21
C ARG A 39 -6.74 -8.42 26.38
N ILE A 40 -6.30 -8.92 25.21
CA ILE A 40 -5.44 -8.19 24.26
C ILE A 40 -6.29 -7.25 23.41
N LEU A 41 -7.44 -7.74 22.92
CA LEU A 41 -8.39 -6.97 22.12
C LEU A 41 -9.64 -6.70 22.95
N ARG A 42 -9.97 -5.42 23.13
CA ARG A 42 -11.17 -4.95 23.84
C ARG A 42 -11.88 -3.95 22.96
N PHE A 43 -13.18 -4.17 22.74
CA PHE A 43 -14.06 -3.20 22.09
C PHE A 43 -14.94 -2.58 23.17
N ASN A 44 -15.09 -1.26 23.13
CA ASN A 44 -16.08 -0.60 23.97
C ASN A 44 -17.46 -0.85 23.36
N GLU A 45 -18.43 -1.23 24.20
CA GLU A 45 -19.81 -1.44 23.77
C GLU A 45 -20.53 -0.11 23.53
N TYR A 46 -20.07 0.94 24.19
CA TYR A 46 -20.61 2.28 24.04
C TYR A 46 -19.96 3.01 22.86
N VAL A 47 -20.81 3.49 21.96
CA VAL A 47 -20.43 4.34 20.83
C VAL A 47 -21.16 5.66 20.99
N GLU A 48 -20.40 6.75 21.12
CA GLU A 48 -20.96 8.09 21.10
C GLU A 48 -21.37 8.45 19.68
N VAL A 49 -22.59 8.96 19.54
CA VAL A 49 -23.14 9.42 18.26
C VAL A 49 -23.37 10.93 18.38
N THR A 50 -22.85 11.67 17.42
CA THR A 50 -23.06 13.12 17.30
C THR A 50 -23.65 13.44 15.93
N ASP A 51 -24.42 14.52 15.87
CA ASP A 51 -25.00 14.96 14.62
C ASP A 51 -23.92 15.50 13.68
N SER A 52 -24.00 15.10 12.42
CA SER A 52 -23.17 15.67 11.37
C SER A 52 -23.88 16.89 10.77
N PRO A 53 -23.14 17.91 10.30
CA PRO A 53 -23.76 19.04 9.61
C PRO A 53 -24.64 18.57 8.44
N ASP A 54 -25.86 19.11 8.35
CA ASP A 54 -26.79 18.86 7.26
C ASP A 54 -26.57 19.89 6.14
N TYR A 55 -25.71 19.51 5.20
CA TYR A 55 -25.41 20.31 4.01
C TYR A 55 -25.21 19.40 2.80
N ASP A 56 -25.33 20.01 1.62
CA ASP A 56 -25.14 19.31 0.36
C ASP A 56 -23.66 18.96 0.13
N ARG A 57 -23.36 17.67 0.20
CA ARG A 57 -22.02 17.11 -0.05
C ARG A 57 -21.81 16.68 -1.51
N ARG A 58 -22.76 16.98 -2.41
CA ARG A 58 -22.61 16.64 -3.83
C ARG A 58 -21.45 17.42 -4.44
N ALA A 59 -20.65 16.71 -5.22
CA ALA A 59 -19.59 17.28 -6.04
C ALA A 59 -19.66 16.68 -7.44
N ASP A 60 -19.23 17.47 -8.43
CA ASP A 60 -19.08 16.96 -9.79
C ASP A 60 -18.02 15.83 -9.83
N LYS A 61 -18.19 14.91 -10.78
CA LYS A 61 -17.30 13.77 -10.98
C LYS A 61 -16.63 13.87 -12.34
N PRO A 62 -15.67 14.80 -12.54
CA PRO A 62 -15.09 15.06 -13.85
C PRO A 62 -14.43 13.82 -14.46
N TRP A 63 -13.88 12.92 -13.62
CA TRP A 63 -13.28 11.65 -14.06
C TRP A 63 -14.26 10.71 -14.79
N ALA A 64 -15.57 10.86 -14.57
CA ALA A 64 -16.58 10.03 -15.22
C ALA A 64 -16.79 10.39 -16.70
N ARG A 65 -16.37 11.59 -17.13
CA ARG A 65 -16.57 12.11 -18.49
C ARG A 65 -15.31 12.07 -19.36
N LEU A 66 -14.22 11.44 -18.88
CA LEU A 66 -12.95 11.37 -19.61
C LEU A 66 -13.05 10.45 -20.82
N THR A 67 -12.73 10.99 -22.00
CA THR A 67 -12.65 10.23 -23.25
C THR A 67 -11.40 9.32 -23.27
N PRO A 68 -11.32 8.33 -24.18
CA PRO A 68 -10.10 7.55 -24.37
C PRO A 68 -8.88 8.41 -24.70
N ALA A 69 -9.07 9.49 -25.47
CA ALA A 69 -8.01 10.44 -25.82
C ALA A 69 -7.53 11.23 -24.59
N ASP A 70 -8.43 11.75 -23.76
CA ASP A 70 -8.07 12.44 -22.51
C ASP A 70 -7.28 11.52 -21.59
N LYS A 71 -7.72 10.26 -21.46
CA LYS A 71 -7.00 9.27 -20.65
C LYS A 71 -5.61 9.00 -21.22
N ALA A 72 -5.43 8.99 -22.55
CA ALA A 72 -4.11 8.80 -23.15
C ALA A 72 -3.19 9.99 -22.89
N ALA A 73 -3.71 11.21 -23.04
CA ALA A 73 -2.98 12.43 -22.71
C ALA A 73 -2.54 12.46 -21.24
N ILE A 74 -3.47 12.18 -20.31
CA ILE A 74 -3.18 12.14 -18.87
C ILE A 74 -2.12 11.07 -18.53
N ARG A 75 -2.18 9.89 -19.16
CA ARG A 75 -1.15 8.84 -18.95
C ARG A 75 0.23 9.30 -19.39
N LYS A 76 0.31 9.99 -20.54
CA LYS A 76 1.57 10.54 -21.05
C LYS A 76 2.14 11.58 -20.10
N GLU A 77 1.32 12.55 -19.70
CA GLU A 77 1.68 13.62 -18.77
C GLU A 77 2.17 13.06 -17.42
N LEU A 78 1.43 12.11 -16.85
CA LEU A 78 1.82 11.47 -15.58
C LEU A 78 3.13 10.69 -15.68
N ASN A 79 3.40 10.05 -16.82
CA ASN A 79 4.66 9.33 -17.02
C ASN A 79 5.83 10.30 -17.15
N GLU A 80 5.65 11.40 -17.88
CA GLU A 80 6.65 12.44 -18.03
C GLU A 80 7.01 13.03 -16.66
N PHE A 81 6.01 13.53 -15.92
CA PHE A 81 6.17 14.03 -14.56
C PHE A 81 6.92 13.04 -13.64
N LYS A 82 6.52 11.77 -13.64
CA LYS A 82 7.15 10.72 -12.80
C LYS A 82 8.60 10.41 -13.18
N SER A 83 8.97 10.68 -14.43
CA SER A 83 10.31 10.38 -14.93
C SER A 83 11.29 11.55 -14.76
N THR A 84 10.80 12.79 -14.77
CA THR A 84 11.66 13.97 -14.82
C THR A 84 11.55 14.89 -13.60
N GLU A 85 10.37 14.95 -12.96
CA GLU A 85 10.07 15.98 -11.96
C GLU A 85 9.79 15.39 -10.57
N MET A 86 9.17 14.21 -10.51
CA MET A 86 8.81 13.60 -9.25
C MET A 86 10.05 13.01 -8.56
N GLU A 87 10.46 13.61 -7.44
CA GLU A 87 11.56 13.10 -6.63
C GLU A 87 11.18 11.74 -6.00
N VAL A 88 12.03 10.75 -6.23
CA VAL A 88 11.89 9.41 -5.66
C VAL A 88 13.26 8.92 -5.22
N HIS A 89 13.33 8.45 -3.97
CA HIS A 89 14.53 7.82 -3.42
C HIS A 89 15.03 6.69 -4.32
N GLU A 90 16.34 6.57 -4.51
CA GLU A 90 16.94 5.67 -5.50
C GLU A 90 16.48 4.22 -5.36
N GLU A 91 16.48 3.69 -4.13
CA GLU A 91 16.02 2.32 -3.82
C GLU A 91 14.51 2.10 -4.04
N SER A 92 13.73 3.18 -4.10
CA SER A 92 12.28 3.14 -4.28
C SER A 92 11.83 3.40 -5.72
N ARG A 93 12.74 3.73 -6.64
CA ARG A 93 12.39 4.02 -8.05
C ARG A 93 11.63 2.89 -8.74
N GLN A 94 11.93 1.64 -8.38
CA GLN A 94 11.22 0.47 -8.89
C GLN A 94 9.72 0.43 -8.53
N PHE A 95 9.30 1.18 -7.50
CA PHE A 95 7.90 1.26 -7.08
C PHE A 95 7.13 2.41 -7.74
N THR A 96 7.80 3.25 -8.55
CA THR A 96 7.15 4.32 -9.31
C THR A 96 6.16 3.71 -10.30
N ARG A 97 4.85 3.96 -10.09
CA ARG A 97 3.79 3.42 -10.94
C ARG A 97 3.70 4.21 -12.25
N PHE A 98 4.30 3.70 -13.31
CA PHE A 98 4.11 4.21 -14.69
C PHE A 98 2.84 3.65 -15.33
N HIS A 99 2.19 4.44 -16.17
CA HIS A 99 1.01 4.09 -16.96
C HIS A 99 1.39 3.55 -18.34
N ARG A 100 0.54 2.72 -18.95
CA ARG A 100 0.74 2.29 -20.34
C ARG A 100 0.55 3.48 -21.28
N PRO A 101 1.33 3.61 -22.37
CA PRO A 101 1.04 4.55 -23.44
C PRO A 101 -0.41 4.41 -23.93
#